data_AF-A0A0N4Y1X8-F1
#
_entry.id   AF-A0A0N4Y1X8-F1
#
_cell.length_a   1.000
_cell.length_b   1.000
_cell.length_c   1.000
_cell.angle_alpha   90.00
_cell.angle_beta   90.00
_cell.angle_gamma   90.00
#
_symmetry.space_group_name_H-M   'P 1'
#
loop_
_entity.id
_entity.type
_entity.pdbx_description
1 polymer ?
#
loop_
_entity_poly.entity_id
_entity_poly.type
_entity_poly.pdbx_seq_one_letter_code
_entity_poly.pdbx_strand_id
1 'polypeptide(L)'
;MRAKSLYKDTEVPLFKEVMVHLDAKMEKFKEELKLKLIDTSVSFEDQSKLIKYLKILEPDSDPTWDCITAYHCWLEDVLWNLQEEHYKKVIETNERQVFVSSMVSILMNKLQSFWKLSNTYTTNDERWAQRQDDINQMLTNTINVSSWLMLNALVPKALPDDVIKRYEAQFARWPEISAQTTRQVLTHSLKTLRAFVASLLEAQFTPAHVQPLVELCMTVRLKVISDVIDNGVENICALGLKENWKQDFSSSVAAKTALPDFYENEVFDCLSAVRDALSTSGYPNEACLFSREGFRTTLVDIFAHLVTAVRHCFDRLLNLRSNQKKPTDLDLSRKDDEKGQLTTKKLLISICNMDFILGSALKNISRRMFDCGVKYADEVYEKSKAKLTAYRSTLVRCYIMIKSSAFSSLIDSANYEFIPDDDVSDYAKEMMMCCVLQQAELELCSPQLTSHCLQVSELLVQAE
;
A
#
# COMPACT_ATOMS: atom_id res chain seq x y z
N MET A 1 -3.77 -55.30 30.86
CA MET A 1 -2.56 -55.27 31.71
C MET A 1 -2.63 -56.28 32.87
N ARG A 2 -3.48 -56.10 33.89
CA ARG A 2 -3.57 -57.05 35.04
C ARG A 2 -3.97 -58.48 34.64
N ALA A 3 -4.99 -58.65 33.79
CA ALA A 3 -5.39 -59.97 33.30
C ALA A 3 -4.28 -60.64 32.47
N LYS A 4 -3.60 -59.89 31.60
CA LYS A 4 -2.40 -60.37 30.89
C LYS A 4 -1.30 -60.83 31.85
N SER A 5 -0.95 -60.02 32.84
CA SER A 5 0.06 -60.38 33.84
C SER A 5 -0.26 -61.67 34.61
N LEU A 6 -1.55 -61.91 34.90
CA LEU A 6 -1.99 -63.07 35.66
C LEU A 6 -2.13 -64.36 34.83
N TYR A 7 -2.37 -64.25 33.52
CA TYR A 7 -2.78 -65.39 32.68
C TYR A 7 -1.98 -65.54 31.37
N LYS A 8 -0.88 -64.79 31.19
CA LYS A 8 -0.07 -64.79 29.95
C LYS A 8 0.41 -66.19 29.54
N ASP A 9 0.80 -67.00 30.52
CA ASP A 9 1.42 -68.31 30.32
C ASP A 9 0.49 -69.45 30.73
N THR A 10 -0.82 -69.21 30.72
CA THR A 10 -1.80 -70.24 31.10
C THR A 10 -1.89 -71.36 30.07
N GLU A 11 -1.84 -72.61 30.51
CA GLU A 11 -2.03 -73.77 29.64
C GLU A 11 -3.52 -74.15 29.47
N VAL A 12 -4.42 -73.51 30.21
CA VAL A 12 -5.86 -73.80 30.20
C VAL A 12 -6.49 -73.30 28.89
N PRO A 13 -7.12 -74.17 28.07
CA PRO A 13 -7.68 -73.80 26.77
C PRO A 13 -8.70 -72.66 26.82
N LEU A 14 -9.59 -72.68 27.83
CA LEU A 14 -10.60 -71.64 28.03
C LEU A 14 -9.96 -70.27 28.29
N PHE A 15 -8.87 -70.21 29.08
CA PHE A 15 -8.20 -68.94 29.34
C PHE A 15 -7.43 -68.43 28.11
N LYS A 16 -6.89 -69.32 27.27
CA LYS A 16 -6.30 -68.93 25.97
C LYS A 16 -7.35 -68.30 25.05
N GLU A 17 -8.55 -68.87 24.96
CA GLU A 17 -9.66 -68.32 24.16
C GLU A 17 -10.12 -66.95 24.68
N VAL A 18 -10.27 -66.81 26.01
CA VAL A 18 -10.60 -65.53 26.65
C VAL A 18 -9.52 -64.47 26.39
N MET A 19 -8.25 -64.86 26.36
CA MET A 19 -7.13 -63.95 26.08
C MET A 19 -7.15 -63.43 24.64
N VAL A 20 -7.51 -64.26 23.65
CA VAL A 20 -7.67 -63.82 22.25
C VAL A 20 -8.81 -62.80 22.13
N HIS A 21 -9.96 -63.06 22.77
CA HIS A 21 -11.07 -62.11 22.78
C HIS A 21 -10.74 -60.81 23.52
N LEU A 22 -9.99 -60.91 24.62
CA LEU A 22 -9.51 -59.75 25.36
C LEU A 22 -8.59 -58.88 24.48
N ASP A 23 -7.72 -59.49 23.69
CA ASP A 23 -6.81 -58.79 22.80
C ASP A 23 -7.55 -58.09 21.67
N ALA A 24 -8.50 -58.76 21.03
CA ALA A 24 -9.35 -58.13 20.02
C ALA A 24 -10.14 -56.93 20.58
N LYS A 25 -10.67 -57.03 21.80
CA LYS A 25 -11.33 -55.88 22.47
C LYS A 25 -10.34 -54.78 22.86
N MET A 26 -9.13 -55.14 23.26
CA MET A 26 -8.09 -54.18 23.61
C MET A 26 -7.65 -53.37 22.39
N GLU A 27 -7.48 -54.00 21.23
CA GLU A 27 -7.15 -53.31 19.99
C GLU A 27 -8.26 -52.33 19.57
N LYS A 28 -9.53 -52.74 19.58
CA LYS A 28 -10.65 -51.82 19.33
C LYS A 28 -10.67 -50.64 20.30
N PHE A 29 -10.43 -50.90 21.59
CA PHE A 29 -10.38 -49.84 22.59
C PHE A 29 -9.21 -48.86 22.36
N LYS A 30 -8.04 -49.36 21.96
CA LYS A 30 -6.90 -48.52 21.57
C LYS A 30 -7.23 -47.65 20.35
N GLU A 31 -7.88 -48.22 19.32
CA GLU A 31 -8.36 -47.47 18.16
C GLU A 31 -9.35 -46.37 18.56
N GLU A 32 -10.33 -46.68 19.40
CA GLU A 32 -11.28 -45.69 19.94
C GLU A 32 -10.59 -44.57 20.73
N LEU A 33 -9.57 -44.90 21.54
CA LEU A 33 -8.78 -43.91 22.28
C LEU A 33 -7.95 -43.02 21.35
N LYS A 34 -7.35 -43.59 20.29
CA LYS A 34 -6.63 -42.82 19.26
C LYS A 34 -7.56 -41.88 18.50
N LEU A 35 -8.73 -42.38 18.09
CA LEU A 35 -9.77 -41.56 17.45
C LEU A 35 -10.23 -40.42 18.36
N LYS A 36 -10.46 -40.70 19.64
CA LYS A 36 -10.80 -39.66 20.63
C LYS A 36 -9.66 -38.69 20.93
N LEU A 37 -8.40 -39.14 20.86
CA LEU A 37 -7.26 -38.25 21.06
C LEU A 37 -7.13 -37.24 19.91
N ILE A 38 -7.51 -37.66 18.71
CA ILE A 38 -7.54 -36.84 17.50
C ILE A 38 -8.84 -36.03 17.41
N ASP A 39 -9.86 -36.34 18.22
CA ASP A 39 -11.11 -35.58 18.30
C ASP A 39 -10.87 -34.19 18.91
N THR A 40 -11.22 -33.18 18.13
CA THR A 40 -10.89 -31.77 18.37
C THR A 40 -11.82 -31.06 19.35
N SER A 41 -12.87 -31.75 19.81
CA SER A 41 -13.75 -31.30 20.91
C SER A 41 -13.13 -31.52 22.29
N VAL A 42 -12.04 -32.30 22.37
CA VAL A 42 -11.43 -32.73 23.62
C VAL A 42 -10.49 -31.65 24.16
N SER A 43 -10.63 -31.34 25.45
CA SER A 43 -9.79 -30.35 26.13
C SER A 43 -8.31 -30.79 26.16
N PHE A 44 -7.36 -29.86 26.29
CA PHE A 44 -5.94 -30.20 26.46
C PHE A 44 -5.70 -31.17 27.65
N GLU A 45 -6.46 -31.01 28.74
CA GLU A 45 -6.37 -31.90 29.91
C GLU A 45 -6.81 -33.32 29.57
N ASP A 46 -7.86 -33.46 28.78
CA ASP A 46 -8.37 -34.77 28.37
C ASP A 46 -7.49 -35.40 27.28
N GLN A 47 -6.95 -34.62 26.34
CA GLN A 47 -5.90 -35.06 25.42
C GLN A 47 -4.69 -35.57 26.20
N SER A 48 -4.27 -34.86 27.25
CA SER A 48 -3.17 -35.29 28.12
C SER A 48 -3.48 -36.60 28.86
N LYS A 49 -4.73 -36.83 29.29
CA LYS A 49 -5.16 -38.10 29.91
C LYS A 49 -5.16 -39.24 28.90
N LEU A 50 -5.69 -39.01 27.70
CA LEU A 50 -5.74 -40.00 26.62
C LEU A 50 -4.32 -40.41 26.19
N ILE A 51 -3.40 -39.45 26.05
CA ILE A 51 -1.97 -39.71 25.80
C ILE A 51 -1.39 -40.62 26.89
N LYS A 52 -1.65 -40.33 28.17
CA LYS A 52 -1.16 -41.16 29.29
C LYS A 52 -1.71 -42.59 29.22
N TYR A 53 -2.99 -42.76 28.90
CA TYR A 53 -3.60 -44.09 28.75
C TYR A 53 -3.01 -44.85 27.56
N LEU A 54 -2.84 -44.19 26.42
CA LEU A 54 -2.24 -44.81 25.24
C LEU A 54 -0.78 -45.21 25.47
N LYS A 55 0.03 -44.39 26.15
CA LYS A 55 1.41 -44.76 26.53
C LYS A 55 1.48 -46.00 27.43
N ILE A 56 0.47 -46.23 28.26
CA ILE A 56 0.39 -47.44 29.11
C ILE A 56 -0.05 -48.66 28.28
N LEU A 57 -0.99 -48.47 27.35
CA LEU A 57 -1.58 -49.56 26.56
C LEU A 57 -0.70 -49.97 25.36
N GLU A 58 0.11 -49.04 24.86
CA GLU A 58 1.03 -49.21 23.73
C GLU A 58 2.35 -48.48 24.04
N PRO A 59 3.27 -49.12 24.78
CA PRO A 59 4.54 -48.49 25.16
C PRO A 59 5.45 -48.13 23.99
N ASP A 60 5.30 -48.83 22.86
CA ASP A 60 6.12 -48.65 21.66
C ASP A 60 5.57 -47.58 20.71
N SER A 61 4.36 -47.05 20.94
CA SER A 61 3.77 -45.99 20.11
C SER A 61 4.09 -44.60 20.67
N ASP A 62 4.02 -43.58 19.81
CA ASP A 62 4.16 -42.18 20.21
C ASP A 62 2.84 -41.42 20.06
N PRO A 63 1.89 -41.62 20.99
CA PRO A 63 0.57 -41.00 20.90
C PRO A 63 0.62 -39.47 21.01
N THR A 64 1.69 -38.91 21.59
CA THR A 64 1.88 -37.46 21.61
C THR A 64 2.17 -36.94 20.19
N TRP A 65 3.02 -37.64 19.44
CA TRP A 65 3.36 -37.29 18.06
C TRP A 65 2.16 -37.42 17.12
N ASP A 66 1.41 -38.51 17.25
CA ASP A 66 0.21 -38.77 16.46
C ASP A 66 -0.83 -37.66 16.68
N CYS A 67 -1.00 -37.22 17.94
CA CYS A 67 -1.89 -36.12 18.30
C CYS A 67 -1.45 -34.79 17.67
N ILE A 68 -0.16 -34.44 17.77
CA ILE A 68 0.39 -33.20 17.18
C ILE A 68 0.21 -33.18 15.67
N THR A 69 0.55 -34.29 14.99
CA THR A 69 0.46 -34.38 13.53
C THR A 69 -0.99 -34.25 13.07
N ALA A 70 -1.92 -34.96 13.72
CA ALA A 70 -3.33 -34.86 13.38
C ALA A 70 -3.93 -33.48 13.69
N TYR A 71 -3.50 -32.85 14.79
CA TYR A 71 -3.91 -31.49 15.15
C TYR A 71 -3.48 -30.47 14.11
N HIS A 72 -2.25 -30.58 13.59
CA HIS A 72 -1.75 -29.71 12.54
C HIS A 72 -2.61 -29.82 11.26
N CYS A 73 -2.86 -31.03 10.75
CA CYS A 73 -3.69 -31.23 9.56
C CYS A 73 -5.12 -30.70 9.77
N TRP A 74 -5.72 -31.00 10.92
CA TRP A 74 -7.04 -30.48 11.25
C TRP A 74 -7.07 -28.95 11.31
N LEU A 75 -6.06 -28.33 11.91
CA LEU A 75 -6.00 -26.88 11.99
C LEU A 75 -5.91 -26.26 10.60
N GLU A 76 -5.12 -26.82 9.68
CA GLU A 76 -5.12 -26.38 8.29
C GLU A 76 -6.52 -26.47 7.64
N ASP A 77 -7.22 -27.59 7.81
CA ASP A 77 -8.59 -27.76 7.29
C ASP A 77 -9.55 -26.70 7.87
N VAL A 78 -9.43 -26.39 9.17
CA VAL A 78 -10.23 -25.34 9.82
C VAL A 78 -9.97 -23.98 9.20
N LEU A 79 -8.72 -23.64 8.88
CA LEU A 79 -8.39 -22.35 8.27
C LEU A 79 -9.00 -22.22 6.86
N TRP A 80 -8.96 -23.29 6.06
CA TRP A 80 -9.61 -23.32 4.74
C TRP A 80 -11.13 -23.22 4.84
N ASN A 81 -11.75 -23.99 5.73
CA ASN A 81 -13.19 -23.95 5.97
C ASN A 81 -13.65 -22.57 6.46
N LEU A 82 -12.84 -21.91 7.31
CA LEU A 82 -13.12 -20.55 7.78
C LEU A 82 -13.20 -19.55 6.62
N GLN A 83 -12.28 -19.65 5.65
CA GLN A 83 -12.32 -18.81 4.45
C GLN A 83 -13.62 -19.03 3.69
N GLU A 84 -14.01 -20.29 3.47
CA GLU A 84 -15.25 -20.61 2.74
C GLU A 84 -16.50 -20.09 3.45
N GLU A 85 -16.58 -20.24 4.78
CA GLU A 85 -17.69 -19.75 5.60
C GLU A 85 -17.80 -18.22 5.53
N HIS A 86 -16.68 -17.51 5.72
CA HIS A 86 -16.66 -16.06 5.64
C HIS A 86 -16.91 -15.56 4.22
N TYR A 87 -16.44 -16.26 3.19
CA TYR A 87 -16.73 -15.93 1.80
C TYR A 87 -18.23 -15.97 1.52
N LYS A 88 -18.93 -17.01 1.99
CA LYS A 88 -20.40 -17.13 1.86
C LYS A 88 -21.13 -15.97 2.55
N LYS A 89 -20.66 -15.55 3.74
CA LYS A 89 -21.25 -14.43 4.51
C LYS A 89 -20.94 -13.04 3.95
N VAL A 90 -19.74 -12.86 3.38
CA VAL A 90 -19.28 -11.55 2.86
C VAL A 90 -20.11 -11.05 1.68
N ILE A 91 -20.81 -11.95 0.98
CA ILE A 91 -21.80 -11.60 -0.04
C ILE A 91 -22.93 -10.73 0.53
N GLU A 92 -23.20 -10.80 1.84
CA GLU A 92 -24.32 -10.13 2.49
C GLU A 92 -23.93 -8.88 3.28
N THR A 93 -22.76 -8.87 3.96
CA THR A 93 -22.37 -7.78 4.89
C THR A 93 -21.04 -7.09 4.55
N ASN A 94 -20.28 -7.65 3.61
CA ASN A 94 -18.97 -7.15 3.16
C ASN A 94 -17.92 -6.90 4.27
N GLU A 95 -17.83 -7.80 5.26
CA GLU A 95 -16.95 -7.64 6.42
C GLU A 95 -15.64 -8.45 6.31
N ARG A 96 -14.81 -8.18 5.28
CA ARG A 96 -13.48 -8.84 5.13
C ARG A 96 -12.58 -8.69 6.36
N GLN A 97 -12.73 -7.58 7.09
CA GLN A 97 -12.04 -7.34 8.37
C GLN A 97 -12.37 -8.39 9.45
N VAL A 98 -13.62 -8.88 9.48
CA VAL A 98 -14.07 -9.87 10.47
C VAL A 98 -13.43 -11.22 10.16
N PHE A 99 -13.26 -11.57 8.89
CA PHE A 99 -12.51 -12.77 8.50
C PHE A 99 -11.07 -12.76 9.06
N VAL A 100 -10.35 -11.64 8.92
CA VAL A 100 -8.98 -11.52 9.47
C VAL A 100 -8.99 -11.65 10.99
N SER A 101 -9.92 -11.00 11.68
CA SER A 101 -10.04 -11.08 13.14
C SER A 101 -10.40 -12.50 13.62
N SER A 102 -11.31 -13.19 12.92
CA SER A 102 -11.64 -14.61 13.19
C SER A 102 -10.43 -15.52 13.00
N MET A 103 -9.68 -15.33 11.90
CA MET A 103 -8.46 -16.10 11.61
C MET A 103 -7.44 -15.95 12.73
N VAL A 104 -7.14 -14.71 13.12
CA VAL A 104 -6.22 -14.38 14.21
C VAL A 104 -6.70 -14.98 15.53
N SER A 105 -8.00 -14.91 15.83
CA SER A 105 -8.57 -15.48 17.06
C SER A 105 -8.40 -17.01 17.15
N ILE A 106 -8.69 -17.73 16.05
CA ILE A 106 -8.51 -19.18 15.98
C ILE A 106 -7.04 -19.54 16.16
N LEU A 107 -6.14 -18.88 15.43
CA LEU A 107 -4.70 -19.15 15.53
C LEU A 107 -4.17 -18.88 16.93
N MET A 108 -4.54 -17.75 17.55
CA MET A 108 -4.12 -17.42 18.91
C MET A 108 -4.51 -18.49 19.93
N ASN A 109 -5.70 -19.08 19.81
CA ASN A 109 -6.15 -20.13 20.70
C ASN A 109 -5.49 -21.49 20.40
N LYS A 110 -5.46 -21.86 19.12
CA LYS A 110 -5.08 -23.21 18.68
C LYS A 110 -3.58 -23.41 18.61
N LEU A 111 -2.80 -22.42 18.18
CA LEU A 111 -1.34 -22.50 18.18
C LEU A 111 -0.77 -22.59 19.60
N GLN A 112 -1.37 -21.92 20.59
CA GLN A 112 -0.95 -22.07 21.98
C GLN A 112 -1.19 -23.50 22.50
N SER A 113 -2.29 -24.13 22.12
CA SER A 113 -2.61 -25.51 22.51
C SER A 113 -1.63 -26.49 21.86
N PHE A 114 -1.33 -26.29 20.58
CA PHE A 114 -0.30 -27.05 19.85
C PHE A 114 1.08 -26.90 20.50
N TRP A 115 1.49 -25.67 20.82
CA TRP A 115 2.79 -25.40 21.46
C TRP A 115 2.92 -26.05 22.83
N LYS A 116 1.83 -26.10 23.61
CA LYS A 116 1.82 -26.82 24.90
C LYS A 116 2.02 -28.33 24.73
N LEU A 117 1.44 -28.94 23.69
CA LEU A 117 1.65 -30.35 23.39
C LEU A 117 3.09 -30.63 22.94
N SER A 118 3.64 -29.74 22.10
CA SER A 118 5.00 -29.88 21.55
C SER A 118 6.09 -29.77 22.61
N ASN A 119 5.84 -29.09 23.73
CA ASN A 119 6.78 -29.00 24.87
C ASN A 119 7.27 -30.34 25.41
N THR A 120 6.55 -31.43 25.16
CA THR A 120 6.99 -32.80 25.48
C THR A 120 8.30 -33.17 24.76
N TYR A 121 8.56 -32.57 23.60
CA TYR A 121 9.72 -32.81 22.76
C TYR A 121 10.80 -31.74 22.89
N THR A 122 10.53 -30.63 23.60
CA THR A 122 11.42 -29.45 23.71
C THR A 122 12.51 -29.63 24.77
N THR A 123 13.05 -30.84 24.92
CA THR A 123 14.21 -31.10 25.78
C THR A 123 15.52 -30.96 25.00
N ASN A 124 16.64 -30.63 25.66
CA ASN A 124 17.98 -30.61 25.05
C ASN A 124 18.52 -32.01 24.72
N ASP A 125 17.64 -32.98 24.50
CA ASP A 125 17.99 -34.35 24.17
C ASP A 125 18.08 -34.47 22.64
N GLU A 126 19.27 -34.84 22.14
CA GLU A 126 19.53 -35.02 20.71
C GLU A 126 18.53 -35.98 20.04
N ARG A 127 17.95 -36.91 20.81
CA ARG A 127 16.92 -37.83 20.32
C ARG A 127 15.70 -37.12 19.71
N TRP A 128 15.36 -35.93 20.20
CA TRP A 128 14.17 -35.19 19.76
C TRP A 128 14.47 -34.08 18.77
N ALA A 129 15.73 -33.90 18.34
CA ALA A 129 16.11 -32.83 17.42
C ALA A 129 15.27 -32.83 16.13
N GLN A 130 15.13 -33.98 15.47
CA GLN A 130 14.30 -34.10 14.26
C GLN A 130 12.81 -33.76 14.54
N ARG A 131 12.27 -34.19 15.68
CA ARG A 131 10.87 -33.90 16.04
C ARG A 131 10.67 -32.42 16.29
N GLN A 132 11.63 -31.74 16.90
CA GLN A 132 11.61 -30.30 17.10
C GLN A 132 11.61 -29.56 15.76
N ASP A 133 12.46 -29.98 14.82
CA ASP A 133 12.49 -29.40 13.47
C ASP A 133 11.16 -29.60 12.74
N ASP A 134 10.59 -30.81 12.78
CA ASP A 134 9.29 -31.11 12.18
C ASP A 134 8.17 -30.25 12.82
N ILE A 135 8.17 -30.07 14.15
CA ILE A 135 7.20 -29.22 14.88
C ILE A 135 7.32 -27.76 14.44
N ASN A 136 8.56 -27.24 14.34
CA ASN A 136 8.83 -25.88 13.88
C ASN A 136 8.35 -25.68 12.43
N GLN A 137 8.53 -26.69 11.58
CA GLN A 137 8.03 -26.69 10.22
C GLN A 137 6.50 -26.71 10.15
N MET A 138 5.82 -27.54 10.96
CA MET A 138 4.35 -27.58 11.04
C MET A 138 3.75 -26.24 11.48
N LEU A 139 4.36 -25.59 12.49
CA LEU A 139 3.97 -24.25 12.94
C LEU A 139 4.11 -23.23 11.82
N THR A 140 5.27 -23.21 11.18
CA THR A 140 5.57 -22.28 10.09
C THR A 140 4.61 -22.49 8.92
N ASN A 141 4.31 -23.74 8.54
CA ASN A 141 3.36 -24.08 7.49
C ASN A 141 1.95 -23.59 7.81
N THR A 142 1.47 -23.87 9.03
CA THR A 142 0.13 -23.44 9.49
C THR A 142 -0.01 -21.92 9.43
N ILE A 143 0.99 -21.21 9.98
CA ILE A 143 1.01 -19.74 9.96
C ILE A 143 1.07 -19.23 8.52
N ASN A 144 1.89 -19.84 7.67
CA ASN A 144 2.06 -19.45 6.27
C ASN A 144 0.77 -19.64 5.45
N VAL A 145 0.06 -20.76 5.60
CA VAL A 145 -1.26 -20.99 4.99
C VAL A 145 -2.23 -19.89 5.44
N SER A 146 -2.30 -19.62 6.74
CA SER A 146 -3.16 -18.54 7.24
C SER A 146 -2.79 -17.16 6.68
N SER A 147 -1.50 -16.88 6.53
CA SER A 147 -0.99 -15.64 5.93
C SER A 147 -1.43 -15.52 4.48
N TRP A 148 -1.38 -16.60 3.69
CA TRP A 148 -1.85 -16.59 2.31
C TRP A 148 -3.36 -16.38 2.21
N LEU A 149 -4.15 -17.03 3.07
CA LEU A 149 -5.60 -16.82 3.12
C LEU A 149 -5.97 -15.37 3.45
N MET A 150 -5.29 -14.77 4.44
CA MET A 150 -5.47 -13.36 4.78
C MET A 150 -4.96 -12.44 3.67
N LEU A 151 -3.84 -12.77 3.01
CA LEU A 151 -3.31 -12.01 1.88
C LEU A 151 -4.28 -12.04 0.69
N ASN A 152 -4.87 -13.19 0.38
CA ASN A 152 -5.89 -13.33 -0.66
C ASN A 152 -7.08 -12.39 -0.42
N ALA A 153 -7.53 -12.27 0.83
CA ALA A 153 -8.64 -11.39 1.20
C ALA A 153 -8.29 -9.90 1.16
N LEU A 154 -7.06 -9.54 1.51
CA LEU A 154 -6.64 -8.14 1.67
C LEU A 154 -5.99 -7.57 0.40
N VAL A 155 -5.06 -8.30 -0.19
CA VAL A 155 -4.23 -7.88 -1.33
C VAL A 155 -4.00 -9.07 -2.28
N PRO A 156 -5.06 -9.56 -2.97
CA PRO A 156 -4.99 -10.79 -3.76
C PRO A 156 -3.89 -10.78 -4.84
N LYS A 157 -3.60 -9.60 -5.42
CA LYS A 157 -2.55 -9.41 -6.44
C LYS A 157 -1.13 -9.59 -5.91
N ALA A 158 -0.93 -9.66 -4.58
CA ALA A 158 0.37 -9.83 -3.97
C ALA A 158 0.67 -11.29 -3.58
N LEU A 159 -0.25 -12.22 -3.85
CA LEU A 159 0.00 -13.64 -3.68
C LEU A 159 1.11 -14.12 -4.64
N PRO A 160 2.04 -14.97 -4.19
CA PRO A 160 3.04 -15.57 -5.07
C PRO A 160 2.42 -16.45 -6.18
N ASP A 161 2.95 -16.39 -7.40
CA ASP A 161 2.42 -17.13 -8.56
C ASP A 161 2.40 -18.65 -8.36
N ASP A 162 3.41 -19.19 -7.67
CA ASP A 162 3.51 -20.61 -7.33
C ASP A 162 2.43 -21.04 -6.33
N VAL A 163 2.11 -20.18 -5.37
CA VAL A 163 1.02 -20.39 -4.40
C VAL A 163 -0.33 -20.35 -5.11
N ILE A 164 -0.55 -19.38 -6.01
CA ILE A 164 -1.77 -19.29 -6.82
C ILE A 164 -1.94 -20.59 -7.63
N LYS A 165 -0.91 -21.02 -8.37
CA LYS A 165 -0.96 -22.25 -9.17
C LYS A 165 -1.28 -23.50 -8.36
N ARG A 166 -0.76 -23.58 -7.13
CA ARG A 166 -0.94 -24.75 -6.25
C ARG A 166 -2.33 -24.81 -5.62
N TYR A 167 -2.90 -23.66 -5.25
CA TYR A 167 -4.12 -23.59 -4.44
C TYR A 167 -5.28 -22.84 -5.12
N GLU A 168 -5.21 -22.59 -6.43
CA GLU A 168 -6.19 -21.79 -7.18
C GLU A 168 -7.64 -22.21 -6.91
N ALA A 169 -7.90 -23.51 -6.90
CA ALA A 169 -9.24 -24.06 -6.70
C ALA A 169 -9.76 -23.91 -5.26
N GLN A 170 -8.89 -23.69 -4.28
CA GLN A 170 -9.23 -23.57 -2.86
C GLN A 170 -9.36 -22.11 -2.40
N PHE A 171 -8.71 -21.17 -3.07
CA PHE A 171 -8.81 -19.75 -2.71
C PHE A 171 -10.19 -19.17 -3.05
N ALA A 172 -10.77 -18.46 -2.08
CA ALA A 172 -12.00 -17.72 -2.30
C ALA A 172 -11.76 -16.53 -3.24
N ARG A 173 -12.70 -16.28 -4.15
CA ARG A 173 -12.69 -15.11 -5.04
C ARG A 173 -13.48 -13.97 -4.41
N TRP A 174 -12.82 -13.22 -3.52
CA TRP A 174 -13.47 -12.16 -2.75
C TRP A 174 -14.09 -11.07 -3.65
N PRO A 175 -15.34 -10.64 -3.39
CA PRO A 175 -16.06 -9.69 -4.25
C PRO A 175 -15.48 -8.28 -4.16
N GLU A 176 -15.44 -7.51 -5.24
CA GLU A 176 -14.91 -6.14 -5.22
C GLU A 176 -15.63 -5.24 -4.22
N ILE A 177 -14.89 -4.35 -3.57
CA ILE A 177 -15.38 -3.44 -2.54
C ILE A 177 -14.93 -2.02 -2.87
N SER A 178 -15.64 -1.01 -2.34
CA SER A 178 -15.27 0.38 -2.59
C SER A 178 -13.83 0.69 -2.12
N ALA A 179 -13.17 1.65 -2.75
CA ALA A 179 -11.82 2.08 -2.34
C ALA A 179 -11.79 2.57 -0.88
N GLN A 180 -12.85 3.26 -0.43
CA GLN A 180 -12.98 3.70 0.95
C GLN A 180 -13.07 2.52 1.93
N THR A 181 -13.91 1.52 1.62
CA THR A 181 -14.04 0.31 2.43
C THR A 181 -12.73 -0.48 2.45
N THR A 182 -12.04 -0.58 1.31
CA THR A 182 -10.73 -1.23 1.20
C THR A 182 -9.72 -0.61 2.16
N ARG A 183 -9.61 0.73 2.20
CA ARG A 183 -8.71 1.43 3.12
C ARG A 183 -9.04 1.16 4.59
N GLN A 184 -10.32 1.16 4.95
CA GLN A 184 -10.77 0.87 6.32
C GLN A 184 -10.40 -0.56 6.73
N VAL A 185 -10.71 -1.54 5.87
CA VAL A 185 -10.36 -2.95 6.08
C VAL A 185 -8.86 -3.12 6.25
N LEU A 186 -8.04 -2.58 5.34
CA LEU A 186 -6.59 -2.71 5.39
C LEU A 186 -5.99 -2.08 6.66
N THR A 187 -6.47 -0.89 7.04
CA THR A 187 -5.96 -0.19 8.24
C THR A 187 -6.31 -0.94 9.52
N HIS A 188 -7.53 -1.48 9.60
CA HIS A 188 -7.95 -2.29 10.74
C HIS A 188 -7.17 -3.61 10.80
N SER A 189 -7.13 -4.34 9.69
CA SER A 189 -6.41 -5.61 9.59
C SER A 189 -4.92 -5.46 9.89
N LEU A 190 -4.28 -4.36 9.49
CA LEU A 190 -2.88 -4.10 9.84
C LEU A 190 -2.66 -4.03 11.36
N LYS A 191 -3.55 -3.34 12.09
CA LYS A 191 -3.48 -3.25 13.56
C LYS A 191 -3.65 -4.63 14.19
N THR A 192 -4.64 -5.39 13.74
CA THR A 192 -4.91 -6.75 14.21
C THR A 192 -3.72 -7.68 13.95
N LEU A 193 -3.12 -7.63 12.77
CA LEU A 193 -1.97 -8.45 12.40
C LEU A 193 -0.71 -8.09 13.20
N ARG A 194 -0.44 -6.80 13.42
CA ARG A 194 0.68 -6.35 14.27
C ARG A 194 0.53 -6.83 15.71
N ALA A 195 -0.67 -6.68 16.28
CA ALA A 195 -0.96 -7.19 17.61
C ALA A 195 -0.80 -8.71 17.68
N PHE A 196 -1.23 -9.44 16.64
CA PHE A 196 -1.05 -10.88 16.55
C PHE A 196 0.42 -11.30 16.56
N VAL A 197 1.26 -10.65 15.75
CA VAL A 197 2.71 -10.91 15.75
C VAL A 197 3.32 -10.62 17.12
N ALA A 198 2.97 -9.50 17.76
CA ALA A 198 3.43 -9.16 19.10
C ALA A 198 3.06 -10.25 20.11
N SER A 199 1.78 -10.70 20.12
CA SER A 199 1.31 -11.74 21.04
C SER A 199 1.96 -13.10 20.83
N LEU A 200 2.28 -13.48 19.57
CA LEU A 200 3.03 -14.72 19.31
C LEU A 200 4.47 -14.64 19.83
N LEU A 201 5.15 -13.51 19.63
CA LEU A 201 6.50 -13.30 20.15
C LEU A 201 6.52 -13.31 21.69
N GLU A 202 5.53 -12.68 22.34
CA GLU A 202 5.34 -12.75 23.80
C GLU A 202 5.09 -14.17 24.29
N ALA A 203 4.40 -14.99 23.49
CA ALA A 203 4.16 -16.41 23.74
C ALA A 203 5.37 -17.32 23.43
N GLN A 204 6.56 -16.76 23.25
CA GLN A 204 7.84 -17.46 23.01
C GLN A 204 7.94 -18.18 21.65
N PHE A 205 7.12 -17.80 20.66
CA PHE A 205 7.36 -18.23 19.29
C PHE A 205 8.63 -17.56 18.75
N THR A 206 9.41 -18.30 17.96
CA THR A 206 10.66 -17.79 17.39
C THR A 206 10.37 -16.80 16.25
N PRO A 207 11.33 -15.90 15.92
CA PRO A 207 11.22 -15.03 14.75
C PRO A 207 10.98 -15.79 13.44
N ALA A 208 11.53 -17.01 13.31
CA ALA A 208 11.34 -17.86 12.14
C ALA A 208 9.87 -18.29 11.99
N HIS A 209 9.20 -18.66 13.09
CA HIS A 209 7.78 -19.07 13.06
C HIS A 209 6.86 -17.94 12.61
N VAL A 210 7.11 -16.71 13.06
CA VAL A 210 6.27 -15.55 12.75
C VAL A 210 6.64 -14.87 11.44
N GLN A 211 7.72 -15.29 10.77
CA GLN A 211 8.21 -14.66 9.54
C GLN A 211 7.12 -14.52 8.46
N PRO A 212 6.26 -15.53 8.17
CA PRO A 212 5.21 -15.37 7.18
C PRO A 212 4.19 -14.27 7.53
N LEU A 213 3.93 -14.02 8.81
CA LEU A 213 3.07 -12.92 9.26
C LEU A 213 3.77 -11.56 9.14
N VAL A 214 5.08 -11.53 9.39
CA VAL A 214 5.89 -10.32 9.17
C VAL A 214 5.87 -9.93 7.69
N GLU A 215 5.99 -10.89 6.76
CA GLU A 215 5.87 -10.64 5.32
C GLU A 215 4.47 -10.12 4.93
N LEU A 216 3.42 -10.72 5.49
CA LEU A 216 2.04 -10.25 5.31
C LEU A 216 1.88 -8.80 5.80
N CYS A 217 2.35 -8.49 7.02
CA CYS A 217 2.33 -7.14 7.58
C CYS A 217 3.04 -6.14 6.66
N MET A 218 4.23 -6.47 6.17
CA MET A 218 4.99 -5.60 5.25
C MET A 218 4.22 -5.31 3.96
N THR A 219 3.58 -6.35 3.40
CA THR A 219 2.78 -6.23 2.18
C THR A 219 1.53 -5.36 2.40
N VAL A 220 0.79 -5.61 3.49
CA VAL A 220 -0.39 -4.82 3.86
C VAL A 220 -0.01 -3.36 4.13
N ARG A 221 1.10 -3.11 4.83
CA ARG A 221 1.60 -1.74 5.07
C ARG A 221 1.90 -1.00 3.76
N LEU A 222 2.58 -1.64 2.81
CA LEU A 222 2.85 -1.04 1.50
C LEU A 222 1.56 -0.74 0.73
N LYS A 223 0.57 -1.64 0.79
CA LYS A 223 -0.73 -1.43 0.15
C LYS A 223 -1.52 -0.27 0.78
N VAL A 224 -1.53 -0.17 2.11
CA VAL A 224 -2.14 0.98 2.82
C VAL A 224 -1.54 2.30 2.35
N ILE A 225 -0.20 2.38 2.26
CA ILE A 225 0.49 3.57 1.78
C ILE A 225 0.07 3.89 0.35
N SER A 226 0.09 2.90 -0.54
CA SER A 226 -0.28 3.09 -1.95
C SER A 226 -1.70 3.63 -2.11
N ASP A 227 -2.68 3.04 -1.41
CA ASP A 227 -4.09 3.45 -1.53
C ASP A 227 -4.39 4.85 -0.95
N VAL A 228 -3.68 5.24 0.11
CA VAL A 228 -3.77 6.61 0.66
C VAL A 228 -3.19 7.60 -0.34
N ILE A 229 -2.04 7.27 -0.94
CA ILE A 229 -1.36 8.15 -1.88
C ILE A 229 -2.14 8.30 -3.18
N ASP A 230 -2.68 7.22 -3.74
CA ASP A 230 -3.51 7.26 -4.95
C ASP A 230 -4.73 8.18 -4.74
N ASN A 231 -5.40 8.06 -3.59
CA ASN A 231 -6.51 8.94 -3.22
C ASN A 231 -6.05 10.40 -3.07
N GLY A 232 -4.89 10.63 -2.46
CA GLY A 232 -4.29 11.96 -2.33
C GLY A 232 -3.97 12.60 -3.68
N VAL A 233 -3.43 11.81 -4.62
CA VAL A 233 -3.16 12.26 -5.98
C VAL A 233 -4.46 12.69 -6.66
N GLU A 234 -5.53 11.90 -6.56
CA GLU A 234 -6.85 12.25 -7.11
C GLU A 234 -7.39 13.55 -6.52
N ASN A 235 -7.31 13.71 -5.19
CA ASN A 235 -7.72 14.92 -4.48
C ASN A 235 -6.92 16.14 -4.94
N ILE A 236 -5.59 16.03 -5.03
CA ILE A 236 -4.71 17.10 -5.54
C ILE A 236 -5.10 17.48 -6.97
N CYS A 237 -5.37 16.49 -7.83
CA CYS A 237 -5.80 16.73 -9.21
C CYS A 237 -7.16 17.45 -9.30
N ALA A 238 -8.01 17.33 -8.29
CA ALA A 238 -9.32 17.97 -8.21
C ALA A 238 -9.29 19.37 -7.56
N LEU A 239 -8.16 19.78 -6.95
CA LEU A 239 -8.03 21.08 -6.29
C LEU A 239 -8.29 22.27 -7.22
N GLY A 240 -8.12 22.10 -8.52
CA GLY A 240 -8.42 23.15 -9.51
C GLY A 240 -9.86 23.66 -9.45
N LEU A 241 -10.81 22.85 -8.96
CA LEU A 241 -12.19 23.29 -8.74
C LEU A 241 -12.32 24.39 -7.67
N LYS A 242 -11.33 24.51 -6.77
CA LYS A 242 -11.28 25.51 -5.69
C LYS A 242 -10.47 26.77 -6.08
N GLU A 243 -9.85 26.79 -7.27
CA GLU A 243 -9.04 27.92 -7.72
C GLU A 243 -9.93 29.13 -8.05
N ASN A 244 -9.56 30.29 -7.49
CA ASN A 244 -10.30 31.55 -7.66
C ASN A 244 -9.51 32.62 -8.43
N TRP A 245 -8.26 32.33 -8.79
CA TRP A 245 -7.36 33.19 -9.56
C TRP A 245 -7.06 34.54 -8.92
N LYS A 246 -7.22 34.66 -7.59
CA LYS A 246 -6.86 35.86 -6.82
C LYS A 246 -5.45 35.73 -6.27
N GLN A 247 -4.55 36.59 -6.73
CA GLN A 247 -3.17 36.62 -6.26
C GLN A 247 -3.04 37.45 -4.98
N ASP A 248 -2.26 36.92 -4.05
CA ASP A 248 -1.70 37.59 -2.90
C ASP A 248 -0.21 37.82 -3.12
N PHE A 249 0.23 39.06 -2.87
CA PHE A 249 1.61 39.53 -3.03
C PHE A 249 2.35 39.65 -1.69
N SER A 250 1.75 39.16 -0.59
CA SER A 250 2.35 39.20 0.75
C SER A 250 3.61 38.34 0.91
N SER A 251 3.81 37.33 0.04
CA SER A 251 4.95 36.44 0.11
C SER A 251 6.22 37.06 -0.48
N SER A 252 7.36 36.85 0.19
CA SER A 252 8.68 37.26 -0.30
C SER A 252 9.23 36.39 -1.44
N VAL A 253 8.62 35.23 -1.73
CA VAL A 253 9.13 34.26 -2.72
C VAL A 253 8.52 34.51 -4.10
N ALA A 254 7.19 34.54 -4.17
CA ALA A 254 6.42 34.81 -5.38
C ALA A 254 4.98 35.14 -4.99
N ALA A 255 4.30 35.96 -5.80
CA ALA A 255 2.86 36.13 -5.67
C ALA A 255 2.16 34.78 -5.84
N LYS A 256 1.14 34.47 -5.04
CA LYS A 256 0.43 33.19 -5.15
C LYS A 256 -1.05 33.34 -4.88
N THR A 257 -1.82 32.38 -5.36
CA THR A 257 -3.22 32.17 -4.96
C THR A 257 -3.27 31.31 -3.69
N ALA A 258 -4.47 30.91 -3.27
CA ALA A 258 -4.65 29.93 -2.19
C ALA A 258 -4.35 28.46 -2.61
N LEU A 259 -4.22 28.17 -3.91
CA LEU A 259 -4.06 26.80 -4.40
C LEU A 259 -2.80 26.09 -3.88
N PRO A 260 -1.60 26.73 -3.83
CA PRO A 260 -0.42 26.12 -3.21
C PRO A 260 -0.64 25.67 -1.76
N ASP A 261 -1.42 26.42 -0.98
CA ASP A 261 -1.70 26.08 0.43
C ASP A 261 -2.65 24.89 0.52
N PHE A 262 -3.69 24.83 -0.33
CA PHE A 262 -4.57 23.67 -0.39
C PHE A 262 -3.81 22.40 -0.83
N TYR A 263 -2.89 22.54 -1.78
CA TYR A 263 -2.01 21.46 -2.22
C TYR A 263 -1.11 20.96 -1.08
N GLU A 264 -0.45 21.87 -0.37
CA GLU A 264 0.45 21.53 0.74
C GLU A 264 -0.33 20.80 1.87
N ASN A 265 -1.52 21.30 2.20
CA ASN A 265 -2.38 20.68 3.22
C ASN A 265 -2.84 19.26 2.80
N GLU A 266 -3.24 19.06 1.54
CA GLU A 266 -3.63 17.73 1.05
C GLU A 266 -2.48 16.72 1.12
N VAL A 267 -1.26 17.16 0.79
CA VAL A 267 -0.04 16.34 0.97
C VAL A 267 0.19 16.03 2.45
N PHE A 268 0.02 17.00 3.35
CA PHE A 268 0.20 16.80 4.79
C PHE A 268 -0.81 15.83 5.38
N ASP A 269 -2.06 15.87 4.93
CA ASP A 269 -3.11 14.93 5.34
C ASP A 269 -2.75 13.50 4.91
N CYS A 270 -2.28 13.33 3.67
CA CYS A 270 -1.77 12.03 3.18
C CYS A 270 -0.59 11.52 4.02
N LEU A 271 0.40 12.37 4.29
CA LEU A 271 1.57 12.02 5.12
C LEU A 271 1.16 11.62 6.54
N SER A 272 0.18 12.32 7.11
CA SER A 272 -0.35 12.02 8.45
C SER A 272 -1.09 10.69 8.47
N ALA A 273 -1.85 10.39 7.42
CA ALA A 273 -2.59 9.13 7.29
C ALA A 273 -1.68 7.90 7.12
N VAL A 274 -0.52 8.03 6.47
CA VAL A 274 0.42 6.90 6.29
C VAL A 274 1.38 6.69 7.47
N ARG A 275 1.45 7.63 8.43
CA ARG A 275 2.40 7.59 9.55
C ARG A 275 2.36 6.28 10.32
N ASP A 276 1.18 5.75 10.61
CA ASP A 276 1.05 4.49 11.35
C ASP A 276 1.55 3.30 10.51
N ALA A 277 1.30 3.28 9.20
CA ALA A 277 1.82 2.24 8.32
C ALA A 277 3.35 2.33 8.16
N LEU A 278 3.96 3.50 8.31
CA LEU A 278 5.41 3.70 8.26
C LEU A 278 6.11 3.36 9.58
N SER A 279 5.40 3.42 10.72
CA SER A 279 5.95 3.14 12.04
C SER A 279 6.54 1.73 12.15
N THR A 280 7.49 1.56 13.07
CA THR A 280 8.12 0.28 13.41
C THR A 280 7.89 -0.08 14.88
N SER A 281 6.75 0.33 15.42
CA SER A 281 6.40 0.18 16.84
C SER A 281 5.31 -0.85 17.08
N GLY A 282 4.95 -1.64 16.06
CA GLY A 282 3.89 -2.65 16.15
C GLY A 282 4.29 -3.89 16.95
N TYR A 283 5.57 -4.27 16.91
CA TYR A 283 6.12 -5.41 17.64
C TYR A 283 7.67 -5.30 17.75
N PRO A 284 8.32 -6.07 18.63
CA PRO A 284 9.77 -6.05 18.78
C PRO A 284 10.50 -6.35 17.46
N ASN A 285 11.48 -5.51 17.12
CA ASN A 285 12.26 -5.62 15.87
C ASN A 285 11.44 -5.55 14.58
N GLU A 286 10.28 -4.87 14.58
CA GLU A 286 9.53 -4.62 13.33
C GLU A 286 10.41 -3.91 12.30
N ALA A 287 10.58 -4.54 11.13
CA ALA A 287 11.41 -4.00 10.08
C ALA A 287 10.81 -2.72 9.49
N CYS A 288 11.68 -1.79 9.12
CA CYS A 288 11.30 -0.62 8.33
C CYS A 288 11.04 -1.03 6.87
N LEU A 289 9.97 -0.53 6.24
CA LEU A 289 9.65 -0.82 4.84
C LEU A 289 10.80 -0.49 3.87
N PHE A 290 11.52 0.59 4.15
CA PHE A 290 12.65 1.04 3.33
C PHE A 290 13.91 0.17 3.48
N SER A 291 13.93 -0.82 4.39
CA SER A 291 15.10 -1.68 4.57
C SER A 291 15.32 -2.63 3.39
N ARG A 292 14.27 -2.90 2.60
CA ARG A 292 14.36 -3.69 1.37
C ARG A 292 14.54 -2.78 0.17
N GLU A 293 15.57 -3.04 -0.63
CA GLU A 293 15.90 -2.21 -1.78
C GLU A 293 14.75 -2.09 -2.80
N GLY A 294 14.04 -3.20 -3.07
CA GLY A 294 12.87 -3.19 -3.96
C GLY A 294 11.70 -2.35 -3.43
N PHE A 295 11.47 -2.32 -2.12
CA PHE A 295 10.44 -1.47 -1.52
C PHE A 295 10.89 -0.02 -1.40
N ARG A 296 12.17 0.23 -1.12
CA ARG A 296 12.74 1.58 -1.05
C ARG A 296 12.48 2.35 -2.34
N THR A 297 12.87 1.77 -3.47
CA THR A 297 12.69 2.40 -4.80
C THR A 297 11.21 2.66 -5.11
N THR A 298 10.36 1.66 -4.86
CA THR A 298 8.90 1.77 -5.02
C THR A 298 8.31 2.88 -4.15
N LEU A 299 8.68 2.97 -2.87
CA LEU A 299 8.17 3.99 -1.95
C LEU A 299 8.63 5.39 -2.32
N VAL A 300 9.90 5.57 -2.69
CA VAL A 300 10.41 6.86 -3.19
C VAL A 300 9.59 7.31 -4.41
N ASP A 301 9.25 6.38 -5.30
CA ASP A 301 8.43 6.68 -6.48
C ASP A 301 6.98 7.03 -6.14
N ILE A 302 6.37 6.31 -5.20
CA ILE A 302 5.01 6.59 -4.71
C ILE A 302 4.95 7.99 -4.07
N PHE A 303 5.86 8.33 -3.16
CA PHE A 303 5.86 9.65 -2.54
C PHE A 303 6.22 10.77 -3.53
N ALA A 304 7.14 10.53 -4.47
CA ALA A 304 7.41 11.48 -5.55
C ALA A 304 6.18 11.67 -6.46
N HIS A 305 5.38 10.64 -6.67
CA HIS A 305 4.13 10.73 -7.42
C HIS A 305 3.13 11.67 -6.74
N LEU A 306 2.93 11.52 -5.41
CA LEU A 306 2.11 12.43 -4.62
C LEU A 306 2.54 13.90 -4.80
N VAL A 307 3.82 14.19 -4.57
CA VAL A 307 4.36 15.56 -4.62
C VAL A 307 4.28 16.15 -6.03
N THR A 308 4.40 15.30 -7.06
CA THR A 308 4.33 15.78 -8.45
C THR A 308 2.90 15.84 -9.01
N ALA A 309 1.88 15.39 -8.27
CA ALA A 309 0.49 15.38 -8.69
C ALA A 309 -0.08 16.76 -9.01
N VAL A 310 0.46 17.83 -8.38
CA VAL A 310 0.03 19.21 -8.64
C VAL A 310 0.15 19.60 -10.11
N ARG A 311 1.06 18.97 -10.86
CA ARG A 311 1.18 19.17 -12.32
C ARG A 311 -0.12 18.83 -13.05
N HIS A 312 -0.78 17.74 -12.65
CA HIS A 312 -2.03 17.31 -13.26
C HIS A 312 -3.18 18.28 -12.94
N CYS A 313 -3.16 18.89 -11.76
CA CYS A 313 -4.08 19.98 -11.41
C CYS A 313 -3.90 21.17 -12.37
N PHE A 314 -2.65 21.62 -12.57
CA PHE A 314 -2.36 22.70 -13.51
C PHE A 314 -2.69 22.35 -14.97
N ASP A 315 -2.36 21.14 -15.43
CA ASP A 315 -2.69 20.67 -16.78
C ASP A 315 -4.20 20.78 -17.06
N ARG A 316 -5.04 20.43 -16.06
CA ARG A 316 -6.50 20.52 -16.14
C ARG A 316 -7.00 21.96 -16.08
N LEU A 317 -6.47 22.78 -15.16
CA LEU A 317 -6.82 24.20 -15.03
C LEU A 317 -6.52 25.02 -16.28
N LEU A 318 -5.39 24.71 -16.93
CA LEU A 318 -4.90 25.42 -18.10
C LEU A 318 -5.32 24.77 -19.42
N ASN A 319 -6.03 23.63 -19.37
CA ASN A 319 -6.46 22.90 -20.55
C ASN A 319 -5.30 22.57 -21.53
N LEU A 320 -4.10 22.30 -21.00
CA LEU A 320 -2.91 22.03 -21.82
C LEU A 320 -3.00 20.69 -22.59
N ARG A 321 -3.90 19.80 -22.17
CA ARG A 321 -4.11 18.47 -22.79
C ARG A 321 -5.27 18.40 -23.78
N SER A 322 -6.22 19.33 -23.77
CA SER A 322 -7.38 19.29 -24.68
C SER A 322 -7.06 19.75 -26.11
N ASN A 323 -5.99 20.52 -26.30
CA ASN A 323 -5.54 20.99 -27.62
C ASN A 323 -4.90 19.90 -28.52
N GLN A 324 -4.91 18.61 -28.12
CA GLN A 324 -4.54 17.50 -29.01
C GLN A 324 -5.71 16.92 -29.82
N LYS A 325 -6.96 17.26 -29.52
CA LYS A 325 -8.08 16.95 -30.43
C LYS A 325 -8.21 18.09 -31.45
N LYS A 326 -7.97 17.77 -32.72
CA LYS A 326 -8.15 18.68 -33.87
C LYS A 326 -9.47 19.46 -33.76
N PRO A 327 -9.49 20.77 -34.04
CA PRO A 327 -10.73 21.51 -34.21
C PRO A 327 -11.35 21.11 -35.57
N THR A 328 -12.24 20.13 -35.53
CA THR A 328 -13.20 19.87 -36.60
C THR A 328 -14.58 20.07 -35.98
N ASP A 329 -14.96 21.33 -35.83
CA ASP A 329 -16.27 21.86 -36.21
C ASP A 329 -16.40 23.30 -35.71
N LEU A 330 -16.74 24.20 -36.62
CA LEU A 330 -17.29 25.50 -36.30
C LEU A 330 -18.67 25.27 -35.68
N ASP A 331 -18.78 25.35 -34.36
CA ASP A 331 -20.08 25.54 -33.72
C ASP A 331 -20.11 26.82 -32.92
N LEU A 332 -21.10 27.64 -33.24
CA LEU A 332 -21.30 28.98 -32.74
C LEU A 332 -22.00 28.91 -31.37
N SER A 333 -21.40 29.60 -30.40
CA SER A 333 -21.98 30.07 -29.13
C SER A 333 -22.24 29.04 -28.02
N ARG A 334 -21.41 29.13 -26.97
CA ARG A 334 -21.88 28.99 -25.57
C ARG A 334 -21.17 30.03 -24.69
N LYS A 335 -21.97 30.91 -24.08
CA LYS A 335 -21.53 31.97 -23.16
C LYS A 335 -20.98 31.47 -21.80
N ASP A 336 -20.89 30.14 -21.60
CA ASP A 336 -20.32 29.53 -20.38
C ASP A 336 -18.85 29.11 -20.52
N ASP A 337 -18.24 29.19 -21.72
CA ASP A 337 -16.89 28.67 -22.00
C ASP A 337 -15.73 29.61 -21.58
N GLU A 338 -16.00 30.86 -21.17
CA GLU A 338 -14.93 31.81 -20.76
C GLU A 338 -14.15 31.35 -19.51
N LYS A 339 -14.77 30.56 -18.61
CA LYS A 339 -14.06 30.05 -17.42
C LYS A 339 -13.01 29.00 -17.78
N GLY A 340 -13.17 28.26 -18.88
CA GLY A 340 -12.27 27.19 -19.31
C GLY A 340 -11.14 27.63 -20.25
N GLN A 341 -11.22 28.81 -20.86
CA GLN A 341 -10.21 29.18 -21.85
C GLN A 341 -8.86 29.53 -21.21
N LEU A 342 -7.79 29.01 -21.81
CA LEU A 342 -6.40 29.34 -21.47
C LEU A 342 -6.17 30.83 -21.73
N THR A 343 -5.73 31.56 -20.71
CA THR A 343 -5.32 32.97 -20.86
C THR A 343 -3.87 33.15 -20.40
N THR A 344 -3.17 34.12 -20.96
CA THR A 344 -1.80 34.47 -20.57
C THR A 344 -1.71 34.82 -19.09
N LYS A 345 -2.71 35.54 -18.57
CA LYS A 345 -2.86 35.82 -17.13
C LYS A 345 -2.94 34.55 -16.28
N LYS A 346 -3.81 33.58 -16.62
CA LYS A 346 -3.92 32.30 -15.87
C LYS A 346 -2.60 31.51 -15.91
N LEU A 347 -1.90 31.54 -17.04
CA LEU A 347 -0.60 30.89 -17.20
C LEU A 347 0.47 31.53 -16.30
N LEU A 348 0.57 32.86 -16.28
CA LEU A 348 1.48 33.59 -15.40
C LEU A 348 1.18 33.33 -13.91
N ILE A 349 -0.10 33.39 -13.51
CA ILE A 349 -0.51 33.05 -12.14
C ILE A 349 -0.07 31.62 -11.77
N SER A 350 -0.25 30.67 -12.70
CA SER A 350 0.15 29.28 -12.48
C SER A 350 1.66 29.12 -12.34
N ILE A 351 2.46 29.89 -13.10
CA ILE A 351 3.92 29.92 -12.95
C ILE A 351 4.29 30.48 -11.57
N CYS A 352 3.65 31.55 -11.11
CA CYS A 352 3.92 32.10 -9.78
C CYS A 352 3.55 31.12 -8.65
N ASN A 353 2.40 30.44 -8.77
CA ASN A 353 2.02 29.37 -7.86
C ASN A 353 3.08 28.24 -7.84
N MET A 354 3.59 27.84 -9.01
CA MET A 354 4.66 26.84 -9.12
C MET A 354 5.98 27.31 -8.50
N ASP A 355 6.35 28.58 -8.69
CA ASP A 355 7.55 29.18 -8.09
C ASP A 355 7.45 29.19 -6.55
N PHE A 356 6.28 29.50 -5.99
CA PHE A 356 6.04 29.38 -4.56
C PHE A 356 6.16 27.92 -4.07
N ILE A 357 5.58 26.96 -4.80
CA ILE A 357 5.68 25.53 -4.46
C ILE A 357 7.14 25.08 -4.43
N LEU A 358 7.92 25.43 -5.47
CA LEU A 358 9.34 25.09 -5.59
C LEU A 358 10.20 25.77 -4.52
N GLY A 359 9.92 27.03 -4.20
CA GLY A 359 10.72 27.84 -3.27
C GLY A 359 10.43 27.58 -1.79
N SER A 360 9.18 27.24 -1.46
CA SER A 360 8.66 27.13 -0.09
C SER A 360 8.04 25.76 0.19
N ALA A 361 6.90 25.43 -0.44
CA ALA A 361 6.09 24.26 -0.06
C ALA A 361 6.86 22.93 -0.10
N LEU A 362 7.73 22.72 -1.10
CA LEU A 362 8.53 21.49 -1.17
C LEU A 362 9.44 21.28 0.03
N LYS A 363 10.01 22.34 0.61
CA LYS A 363 10.88 22.23 1.79
C LYS A 363 10.06 21.83 3.02
N ASN A 364 8.89 22.43 3.18
CA ASN A 364 7.96 22.10 4.26
C ASN A 364 7.45 20.66 4.13
N ILE A 365 7.08 20.23 2.92
CA ILE A 365 6.70 18.84 2.62
C ILE A 365 7.84 17.88 2.95
N SER A 366 9.07 18.18 2.56
CA SER A 366 10.24 17.34 2.88
C SER A 366 10.44 17.23 4.40
N ARG A 367 10.35 18.34 5.15
CA ARG A 367 10.38 18.31 6.63
C ARG A 367 9.25 17.43 7.19
N ARG A 368 8.01 17.63 6.71
CA ARG A 368 6.84 16.86 7.16
C ARG A 368 6.97 15.37 6.86
N MET A 369 7.58 15.00 5.74
CA MET A 369 7.88 13.61 5.39
C MET A 369 8.78 12.95 6.44
N PHE A 370 9.86 13.62 6.85
CA PHE A 370 10.73 13.14 7.94
C PHE A 370 9.94 12.97 9.25
N ASP A 371 9.13 13.96 9.63
CA ASP A 371 8.31 13.92 10.85
C ASP A 371 7.30 12.76 10.84
N CYS A 372 6.83 12.34 9.66
CA CYS A 372 5.89 11.23 9.49
C CYS A 372 6.58 9.86 9.32
N GLY A 373 7.91 9.80 9.35
CA GLY A 373 8.67 8.54 9.28
C GLY A 373 9.02 8.08 7.85
N VAL A 374 8.91 8.94 6.84
CA VAL A 374 9.39 8.65 5.48
C VAL A 374 10.92 8.71 5.48
N LYS A 375 11.59 7.58 5.21
CA LYS A 375 13.03 7.56 4.97
C LYS A 375 13.33 7.97 3.53
N TYR A 376 14.54 8.48 3.29
CA TYR A 376 14.96 8.95 1.95
C TYR A 376 14.09 10.10 1.42
N ALA A 377 13.56 10.94 2.31
CA ALA A 377 12.73 12.09 1.93
C ALA A 377 13.54 13.16 1.15
N ASP A 378 14.87 13.15 1.26
CA ASP A 378 15.81 13.89 0.43
C ASP A 378 15.80 13.40 -1.03
N GLU A 379 15.83 12.08 -1.25
CA GLU A 379 15.71 11.50 -2.60
C GLU A 379 14.35 11.84 -3.24
N VAL A 380 13.27 11.71 -2.46
CA VAL A 380 11.92 12.12 -2.89
C VAL A 380 11.87 13.60 -3.25
N TYR A 381 12.48 14.45 -2.42
CA TYR A 381 12.54 15.89 -2.64
C TYR A 381 13.29 16.25 -3.93
N GLU A 382 14.50 15.73 -4.13
CA GLU A 382 15.29 16.02 -5.33
C GLU A 382 14.60 15.52 -6.61
N LYS A 383 14.06 14.30 -6.58
CA LYS A 383 13.31 13.74 -7.72
C LYS A 383 12.07 14.56 -8.05
N SER A 384 11.33 15.00 -7.03
CA SER A 384 10.11 15.80 -7.21
C SER A 384 10.43 17.21 -7.70
N LYS A 385 11.45 17.85 -7.10
CA LYS A 385 11.93 19.18 -7.48
C LYS A 385 12.38 19.20 -8.93
N ALA A 386 13.17 18.22 -9.38
CA ALA A 386 13.59 18.12 -10.78
C ALA A 386 12.39 18.05 -11.74
N LYS A 387 11.40 17.20 -11.44
CA LYS A 387 10.18 17.04 -12.26
C LYS A 387 9.29 18.29 -12.28
N LEU A 388 9.20 19.02 -11.16
CA LEU A 388 8.41 20.24 -11.05
C LEU A 388 9.12 21.44 -11.69
N THR A 389 10.44 21.55 -11.58
CA THR A 389 11.23 22.56 -12.29
C THR A 389 11.11 22.38 -13.80
N ALA A 390 11.21 21.16 -14.31
CA ALA A 390 11.01 20.89 -15.74
C ALA A 390 9.59 21.25 -16.21
N TYR A 391 8.57 21.00 -15.38
CA TYR A 391 7.20 21.42 -15.66
C TYR A 391 7.06 22.95 -15.69
N ARG A 392 7.65 23.64 -14.72
CA ARG A 392 7.68 25.09 -14.65
C ARG A 392 8.32 25.71 -15.88
N SER A 393 9.45 25.16 -16.35
CA SER A 393 10.06 25.58 -17.62
C SER A 393 9.14 25.36 -18.83
N THR A 394 8.33 24.29 -18.81
CA THR A 394 7.32 24.04 -19.86
C THR A 394 6.24 25.12 -19.86
N LEU A 395 5.73 25.53 -18.68
CA LEU A 395 4.74 26.60 -18.58
C LEU A 395 5.28 27.95 -19.08
N VAL A 396 6.52 28.29 -18.70
CA VAL A 396 7.20 29.50 -19.19
C VAL A 396 7.35 29.46 -20.71
N ARG A 397 7.79 28.32 -21.27
CA ARG A 397 7.88 28.15 -22.73
C ARG A 397 6.52 28.31 -23.42
N CYS A 398 5.44 27.77 -22.84
CA CYS A 398 4.09 27.98 -23.36
C CYS A 398 3.70 29.47 -23.37
N TYR A 399 4.05 30.22 -22.33
CA TYR A 399 3.77 31.65 -22.26
C TYR A 399 4.51 32.41 -23.36
N ILE A 400 5.81 32.14 -23.49
CA ILE A 400 6.65 32.76 -24.52
C ILE A 400 6.10 32.43 -25.89
N MET A 401 5.78 31.16 -26.20
CA MET A 401 5.20 30.78 -27.50
C MET A 401 3.90 31.54 -27.83
N ILE A 402 2.98 31.67 -26.86
CA ILE A 402 1.72 32.40 -27.08
C ILE A 402 2.02 33.88 -27.38
N LYS A 403 2.94 34.50 -26.64
CA LYS A 403 3.32 35.90 -26.86
C LYS A 403 4.09 36.11 -28.16
N SER A 404 5.02 35.22 -28.49
CA SER A 404 5.80 35.27 -29.72
C SER A 404 4.93 35.11 -30.97
N SER A 405 3.90 34.26 -30.93
CA SER A 405 2.99 34.09 -32.07
C SER A 405 2.24 35.38 -32.47
N ALA A 406 2.00 36.29 -31.52
CA ALA A 406 1.40 37.59 -31.82
C ALA A 406 2.37 38.50 -32.60
N PHE A 407 3.68 38.36 -32.37
CA PHE A 407 4.69 39.10 -33.13
C PHE A 407 4.81 38.58 -34.56
N SER A 408 4.77 37.26 -34.79
CA SER A 408 4.83 36.69 -36.14
C SER A 408 3.72 37.23 -37.04
N SER A 409 2.48 37.34 -36.55
CA SER A 409 1.39 37.94 -37.33
C SER A 409 1.60 39.42 -37.64
N LEU A 410 2.25 40.17 -36.75
CA LEU A 410 2.59 41.58 -36.97
C LEU A 410 3.66 41.70 -38.06
N ILE A 411 4.71 40.86 -37.98
CA ILE A 411 5.79 40.78 -38.97
C ILE A 411 5.22 40.44 -40.35
N ASP A 412 4.35 39.43 -40.45
CA ASP A 412 3.73 39.01 -41.71
C ASP A 412 2.84 40.10 -42.34
N SER A 413 2.28 40.98 -41.51
CA SER A 413 1.41 42.08 -41.94
C SER A 413 2.15 43.38 -42.28
N ALA A 414 3.44 43.47 -41.96
CA ALA A 414 4.22 44.69 -42.13
C ALA A 414 4.48 44.98 -43.61
N ASN A 415 3.99 46.13 -44.08
CA ASN A 415 4.35 46.69 -45.38
C ASN A 415 5.33 47.86 -45.16
N TYR A 416 6.41 47.89 -45.95
CA TYR A 416 7.44 48.94 -45.88
C TYR A 416 7.34 49.94 -47.04
N GLU A 417 6.18 50.03 -47.70
CA GLU A 417 6.03 50.89 -48.89
C GLU A 417 6.03 52.39 -48.54
N PHE A 418 5.74 52.75 -47.28
CA PHE A 418 5.77 54.11 -46.78
C PHE A 418 6.63 54.22 -45.51
N ILE A 419 7.88 54.65 -45.67
CA ILE A 419 8.77 54.97 -44.54
C ILE A 419 8.62 56.47 -44.23
N PRO A 420 8.24 56.86 -43.00
CA PRO A 420 8.11 58.27 -42.64
C PRO A 420 9.48 58.97 -42.66
N ASP A 421 9.56 60.20 -43.22
CA ASP A 421 10.82 60.95 -43.29
C ASP A 421 11.30 61.50 -41.93
N ASP A 422 10.39 61.76 -40.99
CA ASP A 422 10.65 62.38 -39.68
C ASP A 422 10.17 61.53 -38.47
N ASP A 423 9.79 60.27 -38.68
CA ASP A 423 9.21 59.43 -37.63
C ASP A 423 9.63 57.95 -37.76
N VAL A 424 9.50 57.19 -36.68
CA VAL A 424 9.80 55.75 -36.67
C VAL A 424 8.68 55.00 -37.41
N SER A 425 9.04 53.97 -38.19
CA SER A 425 8.07 53.12 -38.91
C SER A 425 6.97 52.61 -37.98
N ASP A 426 5.74 52.48 -38.50
CA ASP A 426 4.60 51.96 -37.73
C ASP A 426 4.86 50.53 -37.23
N TYR A 427 5.58 49.72 -38.00
CA TYR A 427 6.09 48.41 -37.57
C TYR A 427 6.89 48.48 -36.24
N ALA A 428 7.84 49.40 -36.15
CA ALA A 428 8.65 49.55 -34.94
C ALA A 428 7.83 50.07 -33.75
N LYS A 429 6.87 50.98 -33.99
CA LYS A 429 5.94 51.47 -32.96
C LYS A 429 5.05 50.35 -32.43
N GLU A 430 4.51 49.51 -33.31
CA GLU A 430 3.69 48.36 -32.93
C GLU A 430 4.49 47.32 -32.15
N MET A 431 5.71 46.99 -32.62
CA MET A 431 6.63 46.12 -31.89
C MET A 431 6.95 46.64 -30.49
N MET A 432 7.29 47.93 -30.36
CA MET A 432 7.53 48.58 -29.07
C MET A 432 6.29 48.53 -28.17
N MET A 433 5.10 48.81 -28.71
CA MET A 433 3.85 48.76 -27.96
C MET A 433 3.57 47.33 -27.44
N CYS A 434 3.78 46.31 -28.28
CA CYS A 434 3.63 44.92 -27.88
C CYS A 434 4.62 44.52 -26.76
N CYS A 435 5.88 44.95 -26.85
CA CYS A 435 6.87 44.74 -25.78
C CYS A 435 6.46 45.42 -24.47
N VAL A 436 6.00 46.68 -24.51
CA VAL A 436 5.52 47.41 -23.33
C VAL A 436 4.30 46.73 -22.70
N LEU A 437 3.34 46.27 -23.51
CA LEU A 437 2.16 45.56 -23.02
C LEU A 437 2.53 44.21 -22.37
N GLN A 438 3.48 43.47 -22.95
CA GLN A 438 3.99 42.23 -22.36
C GLN A 438 4.72 42.49 -21.04
N GLN A 439 5.58 43.51 -21.01
CA GLN A 439 6.29 43.90 -19.79
C GLN A 439 5.32 44.37 -18.70
N ALA A 440 4.29 45.14 -19.04
CA ALA A 440 3.27 45.57 -18.09
C ALA A 440 2.46 44.39 -17.52
N GLU A 441 2.12 43.40 -18.36
CA GLU A 441 1.44 42.18 -17.90
C GLU A 441 2.32 41.34 -16.97
N LEU A 442 3.61 41.19 -17.31
CA LEU A 442 4.59 40.51 -16.47
C LEU A 442 4.76 41.22 -15.14
N GLU A 443 4.94 42.54 -15.13
CA GLU A 443 5.12 43.29 -13.89
C GLU A 443 3.90 43.22 -12.97
N LEU A 444 2.70 43.17 -13.56
CA LEU A 444 1.44 43.05 -12.81
C LEU A 444 1.23 41.64 -12.23
N CYS A 445 1.55 40.59 -12.98
CA CYS A 445 1.17 39.22 -12.62
C CYS A 445 2.34 38.38 -12.08
N SER A 446 3.56 38.65 -12.54
CA SER A 446 4.78 37.87 -12.30
C SER A 446 6.06 38.71 -12.51
N PRO A 447 6.30 39.74 -11.68
CA PRO A 447 7.44 40.66 -11.84
C PRO A 447 8.80 39.93 -11.79
N GLN A 448 8.87 38.79 -11.10
CA GLN A 448 10.06 37.95 -11.06
C GLN A 448 10.43 37.30 -12.41
N LEU A 449 9.50 37.23 -13.36
CA LEU A 449 9.73 36.69 -14.71
C LEU A 449 10.17 37.75 -15.71
N THR A 450 10.11 39.03 -15.37
CA THR A 450 10.38 40.14 -16.30
C THR A 450 11.78 40.00 -16.94
N SER A 451 12.83 39.79 -16.15
CA SER A 451 14.20 39.63 -16.67
C SER A 451 14.40 38.37 -17.52
N HIS A 452 13.75 37.26 -17.15
CA HIS A 452 13.89 35.97 -17.81
C HIS A 452 13.14 35.89 -19.15
N CYS A 453 11.97 36.51 -19.24
CA CYS A 453 11.19 36.54 -20.48
C CYS A 453 11.76 37.54 -21.49
N LEU A 454 12.27 38.70 -21.04
CA LEU A 454 12.86 39.72 -21.92
C LEU A 454 14.11 39.20 -22.67
N GLN A 455 15.01 38.50 -21.98
CA GLN A 455 16.22 37.93 -22.59
C GLN A 455 15.91 36.89 -23.68
N VAL A 456 14.82 36.13 -23.55
CA VAL A 456 14.43 35.11 -24.53
C VAL A 456 13.69 35.72 -25.72
N SER A 457 12.86 36.76 -25.50
CA SER A 457 12.23 37.50 -26.58
C SER A 457 13.26 38.24 -27.45
N GLU A 458 14.30 38.81 -26.85
CA GLU A 458 15.41 39.44 -27.60
C GLU A 458 16.13 38.46 -28.53
N LEU A 459 16.35 37.22 -28.09
CA LEU A 459 16.99 36.18 -28.91
C LEU A 459 16.11 35.70 -30.07
N LEU A 460 14.80 35.70 -29.90
CA LEU A 460 13.85 35.36 -30.97
C LEU A 460 13.78 36.46 -32.04
N VAL A 461 13.82 37.73 -31.63
CA VAL A 461 13.87 38.89 -32.54
C VAL A 461 15.20 38.98 -33.30
N GLN A 462 16.29 38.43 -32.76
CA GLN A 462 17.60 38.40 -33.42
C GLN A 462 17.80 37.21 -34.39
N ALA A 463 16.91 36.21 -34.37
CA ALA A 463 17.02 34.99 -35.15
C ALA A 463 16.19 35.00 -36.45
N GLU A 464 15.36 36.02 -36.65
CA GLU A 464 14.65 36.38 -37.88
C GLU A 464 15.24 37.67 -38.46
#